data_AF-R5BL66-F1
#
_entry.id   AF-R5BL66-F1
#
_cell.length_a   1.000
_cell.length_b   1.000
_cell.length_c   1.000
_cell.angle_alpha   90.00
_cell.angle_beta   90.00
_cell.angle_gamma   90.00
#
_symmetry.space_group_name_H-M   'P 1'
#
loop_
_entity.id
_entity.type
_entity.pdbx_description
1 polymer ?
#
loop_
_entity_poly.entity_id
_entity_poly.type
_entity_poly.pdbx_seq_one_letter_code
_entity_poly.pdbx_strand_id
1 'polypeptide(L)'
;MMYVQYLQDMWQSLISAWWVKSALSVVAAVAIWLIGLKHVQVLGIFILLVCLDLVTKWASVAYIMLVEKFGYDPEHIAVWEKYRAIPTAFDLNLIKSEYMRKGFCKKVLTYVAATAAAFLFDWMAGKNSFAVNLVWLYLGSSEFLSILENLRDGGNKSMEKFLELVKDKIENKVKF
;
A
#
# COMPACT_ATOMS: atom_id res chain seq x y z
N MET A 1 -45.50 11.50 -7.88
CA MET A 1 -44.37 12.14 -8.60
C MET A 1 -43.47 12.93 -7.64
N MET A 2 -44.02 13.76 -6.74
CA MET A 2 -43.28 14.56 -5.76
C MET A 2 -42.40 13.77 -4.76
N TYR A 3 -42.89 12.64 -4.21
CA TYR A 3 -42.10 11.79 -3.28
C TYR A 3 -40.89 11.12 -3.93
N VAL A 4 -40.98 10.81 -5.23
CA VAL A 4 -39.87 10.20 -5.98
C VAL A 4 -38.76 11.21 -6.21
N GLN A 5 -39.11 12.46 -6.56
CA GLN A 5 -38.15 13.56 -6.67
C GLN A 5 -37.47 13.86 -5.33
N TYR A 6 -38.23 13.92 -4.23
CA TYR A 6 -37.66 14.16 -2.91
C TYR A 6 -36.64 13.06 -2.49
N LEU A 7 -36.96 11.79 -2.72
CA LEU A 7 -36.03 10.69 -2.46
C LEU A 7 -34.80 10.74 -3.37
N GLN A 8 -34.97 11.14 -4.63
CA GLN A 8 -33.89 11.27 -5.59
C GLN A 8 -32.96 12.44 -5.22
N ASP A 9 -33.51 13.55 -4.74
CA ASP A 9 -32.73 14.71 -4.27
C ASP A 9 -31.98 14.40 -2.97
N MET A 10 -32.60 13.68 -2.03
CA MET A 10 -31.92 13.17 -0.84
C MET A 10 -30.78 12.20 -1.19
N TRP A 11 -31.02 11.30 -2.15
CA TRP A 11 -30.02 10.35 -2.63
C TRP A 11 -28.85 11.06 -3.31
N GLN A 12 -29.13 12.07 -4.15
CA GLN A 12 -28.10 12.90 -4.77
C GLN A 12 -27.31 13.72 -3.74
N SER A 13 -27.99 14.27 -2.73
CA SER A 13 -27.33 15.00 -1.63
C SER A 13 -26.45 14.09 -0.77
N LEU A 14 -26.86 12.84 -0.55
CA LEU A 14 -26.03 11.84 0.13
C LEU A 14 -24.86 11.42 -0.74
N ILE A 15 -25.04 11.25 -2.05
CA ILE A 15 -23.94 10.91 -2.98
C ILE A 15 -22.93 12.05 -3.07
N SER A 16 -23.38 13.30 -3.19
CA SER A 16 -22.55 14.49 -3.41
C SER A 16 -21.72 14.89 -2.19
N ALA A 17 -22.13 14.47 -0.98
CA ALA A 17 -21.40 14.70 0.27
C ALA A 17 -20.18 13.75 0.43
N TRP A 18 -19.33 13.65 -0.60
CA TRP A 18 -18.16 12.76 -0.60
C TRP A 18 -17.15 13.13 0.51
N TRP A 19 -17.02 14.42 0.80
CA TRP A 19 -16.18 14.91 1.89
C TRP A 19 -16.69 14.47 3.28
N VAL A 20 -18.01 14.47 3.50
CA VAL A 20 -18.61 14.01 4.78
C VAL A 20 -18.36 12.53 4.98
N LYS A 21 -18.54 11.71 3.92
CA LYS A 21 -18.28 10.27 3.96
C LYS A 21 -16.82 9.97 4.27
N SER A 22 -15.91 10.71 3.64
CA SER A 22 -14.47 10.59 3.88
C SER A 22 -14.11 10.98 5.32
N ALA A 23 -14.63 12.11 5.81
CA ALA A 23 -14.41 12.55 7.19
C ALA A 23 -14.93 11.54 8.21
N LEU A 24 -16.16 11.04 8.02
CA LEU A 24 -16.77 10.04 8.91
C LEU A 24 -15.99 8.72 8.88
N SER A 25 -15.51 8.29 7.71
CA SER A 25 -14.67 7.11 7.56
C SER A 25 -13.35 7.23 8.34
N VAL A 26 -12.69 8.39 8.27
CA VAL A 26 -11.46 8.66 9.04
C VAL A 26 -11.75 8.64 10.54
N VAL A 27 -12.83 9.30 10.99
CA VAL A 27 -13.23 9.30 12.41
C VAL A 27 -13.54 7.88 12.91
N ALA A 28 -14.30 7.11 12.12
CA ALA A 28 -14.62 5.72 12.44
C ALA A 28 -13.36 4.84 12.48
N ALA A 29 -12.42 5.01 11.55
CA ALA A 29 -11.15 4.28 11.55
C ALA A 29 -10.32 4.59 12.80
N VAL A 30 -10.25 5.86 13.22
CA VAL A 30 -9.56 6.27 14.45
C VAL A 30 -10.26 5.70 15.69
N ALA A 31 -11.60 5.75 15.74
CA ALA A 31 -12.36 5.18 16.85
C ALA A 31 -12.15 3.66 16.97
N ILE A 32 -12.18 2.92 15.87
CA ILE A 32 -11.90 1.47 15.86
C ILE A 32 -10.47 1.19 16.30
N TRP A 33 -9.52 2.04 15.91
CA TRP A 33 -8.13 1.94 16.37
C TRP A 33 -8.02 2.13 17.89
N LEU A 34 -8.80 3.04 18.48
CA LEU A 34 -8.83 3.26 19.94
C LEU A 34 -9.50 2.13 20.73
N ILE A 35 -10.42 1.37 20.12
CA ILE A 35 -11.07 0.20 20.75
C ILE A 35 -10.06 -0.94 21.03
N GLY A 36 -8.86 -0.91 20.44
CA GLY A 36 -7.77 -1.83 20.80
C GLY A 36 -7.91 -3.24 20.22
N LEU A 37 -8.75 -3.42 19.20
CA LEU A 37 -8.85 -4.69 18.46
C LEU A 37 -7.57 -4.91 17.65
N LYS A 38 -6.63 -5.67 18.21
CA LYS A 38 -5.30 -5.92 17.62
C LYS A 38 -5.35 -6.32 16.16
N HIS A 39 -6.23 -7.25 15.78
CA HIS A 39 -6.34 -7.70 14.38
C HIS A 39 -6.75 -6.58 13.42
N VAL A 40 -7.61 -5.65 13.85
CA VAL A 40 -8.04 -4.52 13.03
C VAL A 40 -6.96 -3.43 12.95
N GLN A 41 -6.25 -3.18 14.06
CA GLN A 41 -5.12 -2.25 14.06
C GLN A 41 -3.99 -2.72 13.13
N VAL A 42 -3.65 -4.01 13.17
CA VAL A 42 -2.59 -4.57 12.30
C VAL A 42 -3.03 -4.57 10.83
N LEU A 43 -4.30 -4.84 10.53
CA LEU A 43 -4.86 -4.65 9.18
C LEU A 43 -4.70 -3.19 8.72
N GLY A 44 -5.01 -2.22 9.58
CA GLY A 44 -4.84 -0.80 9.29
C GLY A 44 -3.40 -0.43 8.95
N ILE A 45 -2.43 -0.89 9.75
CA ILE A 45 -1.00 -0.70 9.50
C ILE A 45 -0.58 -1.36 8.18
N PHE A 46 -1.08 -2.56 7.89
CA PHE A 46 -0.79 -3.24 6.64
C PHE A 46 -1.35 -2.49 5.42
N ILE A 47 -2.57 -1.95 5.51
CA ILE A 47 -3.13 -1.09 4.46
C ILE A 47 -2.25 0.15 4.25
N LEU A 48 -1.77 0.79 5.31
CA LEU A 48 -0.83 1.92 5.20
C LEU A 48 0.48 1.52 4.50
N LEU A 49 1.03 0.34 4.81
CA LEU A 49 2.21 -0.18 4.10
C LEU A 49 1.93 -0.38 2.60
N VAL A 50 0.79 -0.96 2.23
CA VAL A 50 0.42 -1.13 0.81
C VAL A 50 0.20 0.23 0.13
N CYS A 51 -0.33 1.23 0.83
CA CYS A 51 -0.44 2.59 0.31
C CYS A 51 0.94 3.23 0.10
N LEU A 52 1.88 3.05 1.03
CA LEU A 52 3.26 3.52 0.87
C LEU A 52 3.95 2.84 -0.32
N ASP A 53 3.75 1.53 -0.49
CA ASP A 53 4.22 0.79 -1.66
C ASP A 53 3.67 1.38 -2.97
N LEU A 54 2.39 1.75 -2.99
CA LEU A 54 1.80 2.36 -4.17
C LEU A 54 2.42 3.73 -4.49
N VAL A 55 2.67 4.55 -3.48
CA VAL A 55 3.31 5.86 -3.63
C VAL A 55 4.76 5.71 -4.11
N THR A 56 5.53 4.78 -3.55
CA THR A 56 6.91 4.54 -4.01
C THR A 56 6.95 4.00 -5.43
N LYS A 57 5.96 3.19 -5.82
CA LYS A 57 5.78 2.75 -7.21
C LYS A 57 5.46 3.90 -8.16
N TRP A 58 4.65 4.88 -7.75
CA TRP A 58 4.43 6.07 -8.57
C TRP A 58 5.70 6.89 -8.74
N ALA A 59 6.47 7.05 -7.67
CA ALA A 59 7.76 7.74 -7.71
C ALA A 59 8.77 7.01 -8.63
N SER A 60 8.78 5.67 -8.63
CA SER A 60 9.67 4.89 -9.49
C SER A 60 9.29 5.04 -10.98
N VAL A 61 8.00 4.94 -11.31
CA VAL A 61 7.51 5.15 -12.68
C VAL A 61 7.79 6.58 -13.16
N ALA A 62 7.59 7.58 -12.28
CA ALA A 62 7.87 8.98 -12.61
C ALA A 62 9.36 9.22 -12.85
N TYR A 63 10.23 8.60 -12.06
CA TYR A 63 11.68 8.64 -12.26
C TYR A 63 12.11 8.01 -13.59
N ILE A 64 11.64 6.80 -13.89
CA ILE A 64 11.95 6.11 -15.16
C ILE A 64 11.54 6.97 -16.35
N MET A 65 10.35 7.58 -16.29
CA MET A 65 9.89 8.51 -17.31
C MET A 65 10.82 9.72 -17.49
N LEU A 66 11.28 10.36 -16.40
CA LEU A 66 12.18 11.52 -16.49
C LEU A 66 13.50 11.16 -17.17
N VAL A 67 14.06 10.00 -16.85
CA VAL A 67 15.31 9.53 -17.44
C VAL A 67 15.11 9.10 -18.90
N GLU A 68 14.16 8.21 -19.18
CA GLU A 68 14.02 7.57 -20.49
C GLU A 68 13.34 8.45 -21.54
N LYS A 69 12.29 9.22 -21.16
CA LYS A 69 11.53 10.04 -22.11
C LYS A 69 12.00 11.49 -22.17
N PHE A 70 12.45 12.06 -21.05
CA PHE A 70 12.83 13.46 -20.96
C PHE A 70 14.34 13.68 -20.91
N GLY A 71 15.15 12.61 -20.86
CA GLY A 71 16.61 12.69 -20.95
C GLY A 71 17.28 13.34 -19.74
N TYR A 72 16.64 13.32 -18.57
CA TYR A 72 17.24 13.83 -17.34
C TYR A 72 18.44 12.98 -16.93
N ASP A 73 19.51 13.63 -16.47
CA ASP A 73 20.69 12.94 -15.95
C ASP A 73 20.36 12.24 -14.60
N PRO A 74 20.43 10.90 -14.53
CA PRO A 74 20.16 10.13 -13.31
C PRO A 74 20.95 10.57 -12.08
N GLU A 75 22.14 11.16 -12.25
CA GLU A 75 22.99 11.58 -11.13
C GLU A 75 22.57 12.90 -10.48
N HIS A 76 21.78 13.71 -11.19
CA HIS A 76 21.40 15.06 -10.78
C HIS A 76 19.89 15.24 -10.49
N ILE A 77 19.09 14.17 -10.56
CA ILE A 77 17.64 14.24 -10.27
C ILE A 77 17.40 14.36 -8.77
N ALA A 78 16.88 15.51 -8.33
CA ALA A 78 16.48 15.70 -6.95
C ALA A 78 15.26 14.82 -6.60
N VAL A 79 15.19 14.35 -5.35
CA VAL A 79 14.09 13.47 -4.88
C VAL A 79 12.72 14.10 -5.12
N TRP A 80 12.60 15.41 -4.92
CA TRP A 80 11.33 16.14 -5.09
C TRP A 80 10.84 16.18 -6.55
N GLU A 81 11.74 16.17 -7.53
CA GLU A 81 11.37 16.23 -8.95
C GLU A 81 10.60 14.99 -9.38
N LYS A 82 10.93 13.83 -8.82
CA LYS A 82 10.24 12.55 -9.07
C LYS A 82 8.78 12.63 -8.62
N TYR A 83 8.52 13.21 -7.45
CA TYR A 83 7.16 13.38 -6.93
C TYR A 83 6.36 14.43 -7.70
N ARG A 84 7.02 15.53 -8.12
CA ARG A 84 6.39 16.56 -8.95
C ARG A 84 6.03 16.06 -10.35
N ALA A 85 6.75 15.06 -10.87
CA ALA A 85 6.50 14.46 -12.17
C ALA A 85 5.39 13.38 -12.16
N ILE A 86 4.87 12.98 -10.99
CA ILE A 86 3.78 11.99 -10.88
C ILE A 86 2.53 12.40 -11.68
N PRO A 87 2.02 13.65 -11.60
CA PRO A 87 0.89 14.08 -12.42
C PRO A 87 1.16 13.92 -13.92
N THR A 88 2.35 14.31 -14.39
CA THR A 88 2.77 14.11 -15.79
C THR A 88 2.78 12.63 -16.18
N ALA A 89 3.15 11.74 -15.26
CA ALA A 89 3.13 10.29 -15.47
C ALA A 89 1.70 9.74 -15.66
N PHE A 90 0.74 10.34 -14.96
CA PHE A 90 -0.68 10.04 -15.15
C PHE A 90 -1.18 10.55 -16.50
N ASP A 91 -0.83 11.78 -16.88
CA ASP A 91 -1.23 12.37 -18.17
C ASP A 91 -0.72 11.56 -19.36
N LEU A 92 0.51 11.04 -19.25
CA LEU A 92 1.12 10.16 -20.26
C LEU A 92 0.63 8.70 -20.20
N ASN A 93 -0.39 8.40 -19.38
CA ASN A 93 -0.97 7.07 -19.21
C ASN A 93 0.04 5.97 -18.82
N LEU A 94 1.17 6.36 -18.20
CA LEU A 94 2.16 5.42 -17.66
C LEU A 94 1.66 4.83 -16.33
N ILE A 95 0.91 5.61 -15.56
CA ILE A 95 0.25 5.14 -14.34
C ILE A 95 -1.24 4.95 -14.62
N LYS A 96 -1.69 3.70 -14.71
CA LYS A 96 -3.10 3.36 -14.93
C LYS A 96 -3.75 2.80 -13.68
N SER A 97 -4.78 3.50 -13.19
CA SER A 97 -5.53 3.15 -11.97
C SER A 97 -6.07 1.72 -11.98
N GLU A 98 -6.50 1.21 -13.15
CA GLU A 98 -7.04 -0.16 -13.26
C GLU A 98 -6.03 -1.24 -12.82
N TYR A 99 -4.79 -1.15 -13.29
CA TYR A 99 -3.73 -2.10 -12.95
C TYR A 99 -3.27 -1.94 -11.50
N MET A 100 -3.20 -0.69 -11.04
CA MET A 100 -2.78 -0.37 -9.67
C MET A 100 -3.80 -0.83 -8.64
N ARG A 101 -5.09 -0.64 -8.91
CA ARG A 101 -6.19 -1.11 -8.05
C ARG A 101 -6.20 -2.63 -7.95
N LYS A 102 -6.00 -3.34 -9.06
CA LYS A 102 -5.91 -4.82 -9.06
C LYS A 102 -4.77 -5.30 -8.14
N GLY A 103 -3.61 -4.66 -8.22
CA GLY A 103 -2.48 -4.95 -7.32
C GLY A 103 -2.80 -4.68 -5.85
N PHE A 104 -3.35 -3.49 -5.55
CA PHE A 104 -3.77 -3.12 -4.20
C PHE A 104 -4.78 -4.10 -3.60
N CYS A 105 -5.88 -4.38 -4.33
CA CYS A 105 -6.92 -5.30 -3.89
C CYS A 105 -6.37 -6.71 -3.68
N LYS A 106 -5.45 -7.18 -4.53
CA LYS A 106 -4.79 -8.48 -4.35
C LYS A 106 -3.99 -8.53 -3.06
N LYS A 107 -3.22 -7.49 -2.72
CA LYS A 107 -2.41 -7.41 -1.49
C LYS A 107 -3.31 -7.45 -0.24
N VAL A 108 -4.35 -6.61 -0.22
CA VAL A 108 -5.30 -6.56 0.90
C VAL A 108 -6.09 -7.88 1.04
N LEU A 109 -6.58 -8.44 -0.05
CA LEU A 109 -7.33 -9.70 -0.02
C LEU A 109 -6.45 -10.87 0.45
N THR A 110 -5.19 -10.94 -0.02
CA THR A 110 -4.21 -11.93 0.44
C THR A 110 -4.01 -11.82 1.96
N TYR A 111 -3.87 -10.61 2.48
CA TYR A 111 -3.73 -10.39 3.92
C TYR A 111 -4.94 -10.88 4.69
N VAL A 112 -6.16 -10.51 4.28
CA VAL A 112 -7.39 -10.90 4.97
C VAL A 112 -7.56 -12.42 4.95
N ALA A 113 -7.38 -13.05 3.79
CA ALA A 113 -7.52 -14.50 3.63
C ALA A 113 -6.46 -15.28 4.44
N ALA A 114 -5.19 -14.87 4.36
CA ALA A 114 -4.10 -15.54 5.07
C ALA A 114 -4.21 -15.36 6.59
N THR A 115 -4.57 -14.16 7.05
CA THR A 115 -4.78 -13.89 8.49
C THR A 115 -5.98 -14.67 9.03
N ALA A 116 -7.08 -14.78 8.26
CA ALA A 116 -8.23 -15.58 8.64
C ALA A 116 -7.89 -17.08 8.73
N ALA A 117 -7.16 -17.62 7.74
CA ALA A 117 -6.70 -19.00 7.76
C ALA A 117 -5.78 -19.29 8.96
N ALA A 118 -4.84 -18.39 9.25
CA ALA A 118 -3.94 -18.50 10.38
C ALA A 118 -4.67 -18.40 11.73
N PHE A 119 -5.71 -17.55 11.81
CA PHE A 119 -6.55 -17.47 13.00
C PHE A 119 -7.31 -18.77 13.26
N LEU A 120 -7.90 -19.37 12.22
CA LEU A 120 -8.55 -20.68 12.33
C LEU A 120 -7.56 -21.77 12.75
N PHE A 121 -6.34 -21.74 12.23
CA PHE A 121 -5.28 -22.66 12.63
C PHE A 121 -4.90 -22.51 14.10
N ASP A 122 -4.65 -21.29 14.57
CA ASP A 122 -4.31 -21.01 15.96
C ASP A 122 -5.44 -21.45 16.91
N TRP A 123 -6.70 -21.21 16.51
CA TRP A 123 -7.89 -21.68 17.23
C TRP A 123 -7.94 -23.20 17.36
N MET A 124 -7.69 -23.93 16.26
CA MET A 124 -7.65 -25.40 16.28
C MET A 124 -6.47 -25.95 17.07
N ALA A 125 -5.31 -25.30 17.02
CA ALA A 125 -4.08 -25.74 17.66
C ALA A 125 -4.02 -25.42 19.17
N GLY A 126 -4.99 -24.67 19.70
CA GLY A 126 -4.98 -24.18 21.08
C GLY A 126 -3.79 -23.26 21.40
N LYS A 127 -3.12 -22.74 20.37
CA LYS A 127 -2.00 -21.80 20.50
C LYS A 127 -2.50 -20.39 20.29
N ASN A 128 -2.20 -19.49 21.23
CA ASN A 128 -2.59 -18.09 21.07
C ASN A 128 -1.65 -17.38 20.08
N SER A 129 -2.17 -17.09 18.88
CA SER A 129 -1.59 -16.16 17.90
C SER A 129 -0.23 -16.54 17.29
N PHE A 130 0.15 -17.83 17.25
CA PHE A 130 1.43 -18.23 16.65
C PHE A 130 1.42 -18.07 15.12
N ALA A 131 0.47 -18.72 14.44
CA ALA A 131 0.37 -18.69 13.00
C ALA A 131 0.01 -17.29 12.50
N VAL A 132 -0.86 -16.57 13.21
CA VAL A 132 -1.24 -15.20 12.85
C VAL A 132 -0.03 -14.27 12.85
N ASN A 133 0.81 -14.32 13.88
CA ASN A 133 2.02 -13.49 13.95
C ASN A 133 3.03 -13.84 12.85
N LEU A 134 3.16 -15.13 12.51
CA LEU A 134 4.02 -15.57 11.42
C LEU A 134 3.55 -15.03 10.06
N VAL A 135 2.25 -15.10 9.80
CA VAL A 135 1.65 -14.53 8.58
C VAL A 135 1.86 -13.03 8.51
N TRP A 136 1.67 -12.31 9.62
CA TRP A 136 1.91 -10.86 9.67
C TRP A 136 3.37 -10.50 9.40
N LEU A 137 4.30 -11.23 10.00
CA LEU A 137 5.72 -11.03 9.77
C LEU A 137 6.08 -11.26 8.30
N TYR A 138 5.60 -12.35 7.71
CA TYR A 138 5.87 -12.68 6.31
C TYR A 138 5.29 -11.64 5.35
N LEU A 139 4.00 -11.33 5.47
CA LEU A 139 3.33 -10.38 4.58
C LEU A 139 3.90 -8.97 4.73
N GLY A 140 4.12 -8.52 5.97
CA GLY A 140 4.76 -7.23 6.24
C GLY A 140 6.16 -7.15 5.65
N SER A 141 6.95 -8.22 5.73
CA SER A 141 8.28 -8.29 5.13
C SER A 141 8.23 -8.25 3.61
N SER A 142 7.27 -8.94 2.97
CA SER A 142 7.12 -8.91 1.51
C SER A 142 6.71 -7.54 0.99
N GLU A 143 5.83 -6.82 1.71
CA GLU A 143 5.44 -5.46 1.33
C GLU A 143 6.57 -4.47 1.56
N PHE A 144 7.31 -4.61 2.65
CA PHE A 144 8.51 -3.82 2.89
C PHE A 144 9.55 -4.02 1.79
N LEU A 145 9.76 -5.25 1.34
CA LEU A 145 10.68 -5.54 0.24
C LEU A 145 10.22 -4.88 -1.07
N SER A 146 8.92 -4.97 -1.38
CA SER A 146 8.30 -4.28 -2.54
C SER A 146 8.55 -2.76 -2.51
N ILE A 147 8.44 -2.13 -1.33
CA ILE A 147 8.75 -0.70 -1.14
C ILE A 147 10.22 -0.42 -1.46
N LEU A 148 11.14 -1.23 -0.94
CA LEU A 148 12.57 -1.06 -1.17
C LEU A 148 12.93 -1.22 -2.65
N GLU A 149 12.35 -2.20 -3.33
CA GLU A 149 12.52 -2.42 -4.77
C GLU A 149 12.04 -1.19 -5.55
N ASN A 150 10.84 -0.67 -5.25
CA ASN A 150 10.35 0.55 -5.88
C ASN A 150 11.27 1.76 -5.62
N LEU A 151 11.82 1.90 -4.42
CA LEU A 151 12.74 3.00 -4.10
C LEU A 151 14.09 2.87 -4.84
N ARG A 152 14.62 1.66 -4.96
CA ARG A 152 15.82 1.36 -5.76
C ARG A 152 15.57 1.73 -7.22
N ASP A 153 14.47 1.25 -7.79
CA ASP A 153 14.09 1.49 -9.18
C ASP A 153 13.77 2.98 -9.42
N GLY A 154 13.35 3.70 -8.38
CA GLY A 154 13.22 5.15 -8.36
C GLY A 154 14.55 5.91 -8.26
N GLY A 155 15.70 5.26 -8.46
CA GLY A 155 17.02 5.89 -8.50
C GLY A 155 17.61 6.21 -7.14
N ASN A 156 17.12 5.60 -6.06
CA ASN A 156 17.70 5.79 -4.73
C ASN A 156 18.86 4.80 -4.51
N LYS A 157 20.09 5.20 -4.90
CA LYS A 157 21.32 4.37 -4.81
C LYS A 157 21.58 3.81 -3.39
N SER A 158 21.10 4.47 -2.34
CA SER A 158 21.20 3.97 -0.96
C SER A 158 20.32 2.75 -0.68
N MET A 159 19.16 2.64 -1.34
CA MET A 159 18.26 1.49 -1.18
C MET A 159 18.75 0.25 -1.91
N GLU A 160 19.51 0.42 -2.98
CA GLU A 160 20.23 -0.68 -3.65
C GLU A 160 21.19 -1.36 -2.67
N LYS A 161 22.09 -0.57 -2.05
CA LYS A 161 23.04 -1.08 -1.04
C LYS A 161 22.34 -1.68 0.16
N PHE A 162 21.22 -1.09 0.61
CA PHE A 162 20.46 -1.64 1.73
C PHE A 162 19.79 -2.98 1.37
N LEU A 163 19.23 -3.11 0.16
CA LEU A 163 18.66 -4.36 -0.35
C LEU A 163 19.72 -5.46 -0.44
N GLU A 164 20.92 -5.14 -0.92
CA GLU A 164 22.05 -6.07 -0.95
C GLU A 164 22.43 -6.52 0.45
N LEU A 165 22.60 -5.59 1.40
CA LEU A 165 22.91 -5.93 2.80
C LEU A 165 21.83 -6.79 3.46
N VAL A 166 20.55 -6.52 3.16
CA VAL A 166 19.43 -7.33 3.67
C VAL A 166 19.48 -8.74 3.07
N LYS A 167 19.69 -8.87 1.75
CA LYS A 167 19.83 -10.15 1.06
C LYS A 167 21.02 -10.94 1.59
N ASP A 168 22.20 -10.33 1.67
CA ASP A 168 23.42 -10.95 2.18
C ASP A 168 23.24 -11.46 3.61
N LYS A 169 22.59 -10.68 4.48
CA LYS A 169 22.37 -11.08 5.86
C LYS A 169 21.35 -12.22 5.99
N ILE A 170 20.37 -12.29 5.11
CA ILE A 170 19.43 -13.40 5.01
C ILE A 170 20.16 -14.64 4.48
N GLU A 171 20.90 -14.54 3.38
CA GLU A 171 21.66 -15.65 2.80
C GLU A 171 22.70 -16.22 3.78
N ASN A 172 23.44 -15.37 4.49
CA ASN A 172 24.42 -15.80 5.48
C ASN A 172 23.78 -16.45 6.73
N LYS A 173 22.50 -16.20 7.00
CA LYS A 173 21.74 -16.91 8.05
C LYS A 173 21.08 -18.20 7.57
N VAL A 174 20.86 -18.34 6.26
CA VAL A 174 20.13 -19.47 5.65
C VAL A 174 21.08 -20.51 5.07
N LYS A 175 22.35 -20.16 4.82
CA LYS A 175 23.43 -21.13 4.54
C LYS A 175 23.72 -21.96 5.79
N PHE A 176 23.03 -23.10 5.87
CA PHE A 176 23.44 -24.27 6.66
C PHE A 176 24.46 -25.09 5.86
#